data_AF-A0A2N9K8M7-F1
#
_entry.id   AF-A0A2N9K8M7-F1
#
_cell.length_a   1.000
_cell.length_b   1.000
_cell.length_c   1.000
_cell.angle_alpha   90.00
_cell.angle_beta   90.00
_cell.angle_gamma   90.00
#
_symmetry.space_group_name_H-M   'P 1'
#
loop_
_entity.id
_entity.type
_entity.pdbx_description
1 polymer ?
#
loop_
_entity_poly.entity_id
_entity_poly.type
_entity_poly.pdbx_seq_one_letter_code
_entity_poly.pdbx_strand_id
1 'polypeptide(L)'
;MKTLLLNAHPDNNNPNYFTFALKEEFLKHYNLMFPQNEIDVLNLYDEKIPTLSKKELTGVWRKQENNETLTQSEFMIAIQSEKLLKQFKKVIIL
;
A
#
# COMPACT_ATOMS: atom_id res chain seq x y z
N MET A 1 -17.52 -6.80 3.91
CA MET A 1 -16.75 -5.53 3.98
C MET A 1 -15.32 -5.80 3.52
N LYS A 2 -14.57 -4.78 3.09
CA LYS A 2 -13.18 -4.94 2.64
C LYS A 2 -12.22 -4.25 3.60
N THR A 3 -11.28 -5.00 4.13
CA THR A 3 -10.22 -4.55 5.03
C THR A 3 -8.88 -4.57 4.28
N LEU A 4 -8.02 -3.58 4.56
CA LEU A 4 -6.64 -3.58 4.09
C LEU A 4 -5.69 -3.58 5.29
N LEU A 5 -4.87 -4.62 5.38
CA LEU A 5 -3.79 -4.75 6.35
C LEU A 5 -2.50 -4.18 5.73
N LEU A 6 -1.97 -3.12 6.34
CA LEU A 6 -0.72 -2.50 5.92
C LEU A 6 0.45 -3.07 6.73
N ASN A 7 1.31 -3.84 6.07
CA ASN A 7 2.48 -4.42 6.71
C ASN A 7 3.74 -3.60 6.40
N ALA A 8 4.27 -2.95 7.42
CA ALA A 8 5.47 -2.12 7.36
C ALA A 8 6.74 -2.84 7.83
N HIS A 9 6.74 -4.18 7.94
CA HIS A 9 7.94 -4.92 8.33
C HIS A 9 8.86 -5.18 7.12
N PRO A 10 10.17 -4.91 7.21
CA PRO A 10 11.10 -5.09 6.09
C PRO A 10 11.29 -6.55 5.66
N ASP A 11 11.21 -7.47 6.62
CA ASP A 11 11.26 -8.91 6.37
C ASP A 11 9.93 -9.53 6.82
N ASN A 12 8.92 -9.45 5.95
CA ASN A 12 7.54 -9.83 6.26
C ASN A 12 7.25 -11.34 6.18
N ASN A 13 8.25 -12.15 5.86
CA ASN A 13 8.11 -13.59 5.66
C ASN A 13 8.92 -14.41 6.67
N ASN A 14 9.60 -13.76 7.61
CA ASN A 14 10.43 -14.43 8.58
C ASN A 14 9.64 -14.78 9.86
N PRO A 15 9.42 -16.09 10.13
CA PRO A 15 8.60 -16.54 11.24
C PRO A 15 9.23 -16.30 12.61
N ASN A 16 10.50 -15.92 12.67
CA ASN A 16 11.17 -15.60 13.94
C ASN A 16 10.84 -14.20 14.46
N TYR A 17 10.21 -13.34 13.65
CA TYR A 17 9.79 -12.03 14.12
C TYR A 17 8.44 -12.10 14.82
N PHE A 18 8.37 -11.43 15.98
CA PHE A 18 7.14 -11.32 16.75
C PHE A 18 5.99 -10.70 15.95
N THR A 19 6.29 -9.69 15.13
CA THR A 19 5.30 -9.02 14.25
C THR A 19 4.74 -9.95 13.18
N PHE A 20 5.53 -10.92 12.68
CA PHE A 20 5.04 -11.96 11.78
C PHE A 20 4.03 -12.86 12.49
N ALA A 21 4.39 -13.39 13.65
CA ALA A 21 3.50 -14.25 14.43
C ALA A 21 2.19 -13.52 14.81
N LEU A 22 2.27 -12.25 15.21
CA LEU A 22 1.11 -11.42 15.50
C LEU A 22 0.19 -11.24 14.27
N LYS A 23 0.79 -10.97 13.10
CA LYS A 23 0.05 -10.81 11.83
C LYS A 23 -0.68 -12.11 11.47
N GLU A 24 -0.02 -13.26 11.56
CA GLU A 24 -0.63 -14.56 11.25
C GLU A 24 -1.80 -14.88 12.21
N GLU A 25 -1.62 -14.66 13.51
CA GLU A 25 -2.69 -14.93 14.48
C GLU A 25 -3.85 -13.94 14.31
N PHE A 26 -3.58 -12.67 14.01
CA PHE A 26 -4.61 -11.70 13.65
C PHE A 26 -5.43 -12.14 12.43
N LEU A 27 -4.77 -12.54 11.34
CA LEU A 27 -5.45 -12.98 10.11
C LEU A 27 -6.32 -14.20 10.36
N LYS A 28 -5.82 -15.16 11.14
CA LYS A 28 -6.58 -16.34 11.55
C LYS A 28 -7.84 -15.96 12.32
N HIS A 29 -7.74 -15.11 13.35
CA HIS A 29 -8.91 -14.66 14.11
C HIS A 29 -9.88 -13.81 13.28
N TYR A 30 -9.38 -12.92 12.43
CA TYR A 30 -10.19 -12.08 11.57
C TYR A 30 -11.06 -12.93 10.63
N ASN A 31 -10.46 -13.91 9.95
CA ASN A 31 -11.16 -14.78 9.01
C ASN A 31 -12.20 -15.67 9.70
N LEU A 32 -11.94 -16.10 10.95
CA LEU A 32 -12.90 -16.86 11.75
C LEU A 32 -14.10 -16.01 12.18
N MET A 33 -13.86 -14.77 12.60
CA MET A 33 -14.90 -13.86 13.11
C MET A 33 -15.71 -13.22 11.98
N PHE A 34 -15.10 -12.98 10.82
CA PHE A 34 -15.70 -12.28 9.70
C PHE A 34 -15.56 -13.05 8.38
N PRO A 35 -16.12 -14.27 8.27
CA PRO A 35 -15.90 -15.16 7.12
C PRO A 35 -16.45 -14.62 5.78
N GLN A 36 -17.32 -13.61 5.81
CA GLN A 36 -17.88 -12.95 4.63
C GLN A 36 -17.15 -11.64 4.28
N ASN A 37 -16.12 -11.25 5.04
CA ASN A 37 -15.30 -10.09 4.74
C ASN A 37 -14.09 -10.48 3.90
N GLU A 38 -13.64 -9.53 3.09
CA GLU A 38 -12.40 -9.63 2.34
C GLU A 38 -11.30 -8.89 3.11
N ILE A 39 -10.11 -9.48 3.15
CA ILE A 39 -8.90 -8.83 3.66
C ILE A 39 -7.81 -8.88 2.61
N ASP A 40 -7.31 -7.70 2.23
CA ASP A 40 -6.12 -7.55 1.39
C ASP A 40 -4.92 -7.26 2.30
N VAL A 41 -3.75 -7.82 1.99
CA VAL A 41 -2.49 -7.50 2.69
C VAL A 41 -1.57 -6.76 1.73
N LEU A 42 -1.07 -5.59 2.14
CA LEU A 42 -0.09 -4.80 1.40
C LEU A 42 1.22 -4.74 2.20
N ASN A 43 2.25 -5.42 1.70
CA ASN A 43 3.60 -5.34 2.25
C ASN A 43 4.33 -4.12 1.67
N LEU A 44 4.57 -3.10 2.49
CA LEU A 44 5.14 -1.84 2.02
C LEU A 44 6.57 -1.96 1.49
N TYR A 45 7.34 -2.93 2.01
CA TYR A 45 8.73 -3.16 1.60
C TYR A 45 8.87 -4.00 0.33
N ASP A 46 7.81 -4.69 -0.09
CA ASP A 46 7.78 -5.43 -1.37
C ASP A 46 7.25 -4.54 -2.51
N GLU A 47 6.72 -3.37 -2.17
CA GLU A 47 6.07 -2.45 -3.09
C GLU A 47 6.94 -1.23 -3.35
N LYS A 48 6.85 -0.68 -4.56
CA LYS A 48 7.44 0.61 -4.87
C LYS A 48 6.53 1.71 -4.34
N ILE A 49 6.81 2.20 -3.14
CA ILE A 49 6.09 3.32 -2.53
C ILE A 49 6.74 4.64 -2.96
N PRO A 50 6.06 5.50 -3.75
CA PRO A 50 6.61 6.80 -4.12
C PRO A 50 6.82 7.69 -2.90
N THR A 51 7.95 8.40 -2.86
CA THR A 51 8.29 9.32 -1.78
C THR A 51 7.71 10.72 -2.02
N LEU A 52 7.47 11.44 -0.93
CA LEU A 52 7.07 12.84 -0.97
C LEU A 52 8.29 13.74 -1.24
N SER A 53 8.78 13.74 -2.48
CA SER A 53 9.97 14.50 -2.90
C SER A 53 9.79 15.17 -4.25
N LYS A 54 10.59 16.20 -4.52
CA LYS A 54 10.58 16.94 -5.80
C LYS A 54 10.90 16.07 -7.01
N LYS A 55 11.59 14.95 -6.80
CA LYS A 55 11.94 13.99 -7.85
C LYS A 55 10.81 13.01 -8.13
N GLU A 56 9.86 12.86 -7.22
CA GLU A 56 8.75 11.92 -7.31
C GLU A 56 7.42 12.65 -7.14
N LEU A 57 6.65 12.38 -6.07
CA LEU A 57 5.25 12.82 -5.97
C LEU A 57 5.07 14.32 -6.17
N THR A 58 5.86 15.17 -5.51
CA THR A 58 5.64 16.62 -5.59
C THR A 58 6.08 17.19 -6.94
N GLY A 59 7.06 16.57 -7.61
CA GLY A 59 7.44 16.93 -8.98
C GLY A 59 6.36 16.56 -9.99
N VAL A 60 5.80 15.35 -9.85
CA VAL A 60 4.71 14.84 -10.69
C VAL A 60 3.45 15.71 -10.53
N TRP A 61 3.02 15.98 -9.29
CA TRP A 61 1.83 16.78 -9.04
C TRP A 61 1.95 18.20 -9.61
N ARG A 62 3.08 18.88 -9.39
CA ARG A 62 3.34 20.21 -9.96
C ARG A 62 3.18 20.22 -11.49
N LYS A 63 3.74 19.21 -12.17
CA LYS A 63 3.62 19.09 -13.63
C LYS A 63 2.17 18.87 -14.06
N GLN A 64 1.45 17.99 -13.37
CA GLN A 64 0.04 17.72 -13.65
C GLN A 64 -0.84 18.96 -13.46
N GLU A 65 -0.64 19.71 -12.38
CA GLU A 65 -1.35 20.98 -12.10
C GLU A 65 -1.09 22.03 -13.19
N ASN A 66 0.12 22.07 -13.73
CA ASN A 66 0.51 22.99 -14.80
C ASN A 66 0.23 22.47 -16.22
N ASN A 67 -0.34 21.27 -16.38
CA ASN A 67 -0.51 20.59 -17.68
C ASN A 67 0.83 20.39 -18.45
N GLU A 68 1.93 20.20 -17.73
CA GLU A 68 3.23 19.86 -18.31
C GLU A 68 3.33 18.36 -18.64
N THR A 69 4.01 18.00 -19.73
CA THR A 69 4.24 16.60 -20.10
C THR A 69 5.08 15.87 -19.06
N LEU A 70 4.60 14.72 -18.61
CA LEU A 70 5.35 13.81 -17.76
C LEU A 70 6.34 12.98 -18.58
N THR A 71 7.53 12.77 -18.04
CA THR A 71 8.44 11.73 -18.53
C THR A 71 7.88 10.34 -18.22
N GLN A 72 8.42 9.30 -18.86
CA GLN A 72 7.97 7.93 -18.62
C GLN A 72 8.10 7.51 -17.15
N SER A 73 9.17 7.90 -16.45
CA SER A 73 9.34 7.59 -15.03
C SER A 73 8.32 8.31 -14.15
N GLU A 74 8.06 9.59 -14.42
CA GLU A 74 7.03 10.39 -13.73
C GLU A 74 5.62 9.83 -13.95
N PHE A 75 5.32 9.35 -15.16
CA PHE A 75 4.07 8.69 -15.47
C PHE A 75 3.89 7.39 -14.69
N MET A 76 4.94 6.57 -14.57
CA MET A 76 4.89 5.35 -13.74
C MET A 76 4.67 5.66 -12.26
N ILE A 77 5.25 6.75 -11.74
CA ILE A 77 5.01 7.22 -10.38
C ILE A 77 3.54 7.64 -10.20
N ALA A 78 2.98 8.38 -11.17
CA ALA A 78 1.58 8.78 -11.14
C ALA A 78 0.64 7.57 -11.10
N ILE A 79 0.87 6.57 -11.96
CA ILE A 79 0.08 5.32 -11.98
C ILE A 79 0.16 4.60 -10.64
N GLN A 80 1.37 4.41 -10.10
CA GLN A 80 1.56 3.68 -8.85
C GLN A 80 0.90 4.42 -7.68
N SER A 81 1.06 5.74 -7.60
CA SER A 81 0.40 6.57 -6.60
C SER A 81 -1.13 6.48 -6.68
N GLU A 82 -1.69 6.54 -7.89
CA GLU A 82 -3.13 6.42 -8.10
C GLU A 82 -3.65 5.02 -7.74
N LYS A 83 -2.92 3.96 -8.08
CA LYS A 83 -3.24 2.57 -7.71
C LYS A 83 -3.33 2.43 -6.18
N LEU A 84 -2.30 2.88 -5.46
CA LEU A 84 -2.23 2.82 -3.99
C LEU A 84 -3.37 3.63 -3.36
N LEU A 85 -3.63 4.84 -3.85
CA LEU A 85 -4.71 5.69 -3.34
C LEU A 85 -6.10 5.07 -3.57
N LYS A 86 -6.33 4.48 -4.76
CA LYS A 86 -7.58 3.79 -5.07
C LYS A 86 -7.79 2.56 -4.20
N GLN A 87 -6.73 1.80 -3.89
CA GLN A 87 -6.80 0.67 -2.96
C GLN A 87 -7.19 1.16 -1.56
N PHE A 88 -6.54 2.21 -1.08
CA PHE A 88 -6.79 2.80 0.24
C PHE A 88 -8.21 3.38 0.39
N LYS A 89 -8.77 4.01 -0.65
CA LYS A 89 -10.12 4.60 -0.59
C LYS A 89 -11.27 3.58 -0.60
N LYS A 90 -11.01 2.31 -0.92
CA LYS A 90 -12.05 1.28 -1.09
C LYS A 90 -12.26 0.41 0.15
N VAL A 91 -11.57 0.69 1.25
CA VAL A 91 -11.39 -0.25 2.37
C VAL A 91 -11.46 0.46 3.72
N ILE A 92 -11.68 -0.33 4.78
CA ILE A 92 -11.35 0.05 6.15
C ILE A 92 -9.90 -0.40 6.42
N ILE A 93 -9.07 0.47 7.00
CA ILE A 93 -7.68 0.16 7.35
C ILE A 93 -7.63 -0.36 8.78
N LEU A 94 -6.93 -1.48 8.98
CA LEU A 94 -6.63 -2.06 10.30
C LEU A 94 -5.12 -2.16 10.51
#